data_AF-A0A967DBR0-F1
#
_entry.id   AF-A0A967DBR0-F1
#
_cell.length_a   1.000
_cell.length_b   1.000
_cell.length_c   1.000
_cell.angle_alpha   90.00
_cell.angle_beta   90.00
_cell.angle_gamma   90.00
#
_symmetry.space_group_name_H-M   'P 1'
#
loop_
_entity.id
_entity.type
_entity.pdbx_description
1 polymer ?
#
loop_
_entity_poly.entity_id
_entity_poly.type
_entity_poly.pdbx_seq_one_letter_code
_entity_poly.pdbx_strand_id
1 'polypeptide(L)'
;MASKRILVVDDEENIGRSLRMILEREGYQVNAVTSAAAFRAFPDYARMDLFLLDVRLPDASGIDLLRALQAAEVQAPVIMISGHATIADAVEATRAGAFDFLEKPLGRDRVLVAVKNALEQGKLRQENKKLKETVGPGPKMIGSSPAFERAVEQATMAARSDARVLLVGESGTGKELLAAHIHHNSPFSNGQFVKVNCAAIPGELIESELFGHEKGSFTGATSMRRGKFEMADNGTLFLDEIGDLHSNSQAKLLRVLQEGEFHRVGGEQTIRVSVRVVSATNRDLQAMVAQGKFREDLYYRVSVVPLRVPALRERPQDIAPMAEYFLDEFCTRNGFRKRRFHPEVWPLFESYSWPGNARELRNVVERMAILSQGEQITAAAIPLELKLQKDSGARSTVQEARESAEREHVLRALEEASWNVSSAARALGIERTNLHKRIRALGLTRGK
;
A
#
# COMPACT_ATOMS: atom_id res chain seq x y z
N MET A 1 2.75 36.55 -2.19
CA MET A 1 2.47 35.32 -2.98
C MET A 1 2.78 35.64 -4.43
N ALA A 2 3.40 34.73 -5.19
CA ALA A 2 3.62 34.97 -6.61
C ALA A 2 2.27 35.13 -7.32
N SER A 3 2.11 36.18 -8.12
CA SER A 3 0.89 36.42 -8.89
C SER A 3 0.67 35.27 -9.88
N LYS A 4 -0.55 34.73 -9.91
CA LYS A 4 -0.91 33.67 -10.88
C LYS A 4 -0.94 34.25 -12.29
N ARG A 5 -0.43 33.49 -13.26
CA ARG A 5 -0.29 33.91 -14.67
C ARG A 5 -1.40 33.31 -15.52
N ILE A 6 -2.12 34.16 -16.23
CA ILE A 6 -3.24 33.78 -17.09
C ILE A 6 -2.89 34.21 -18.52
N LEU A 7 -3.02 33.29 -19.47
CA LEU A 7 -2.87 33.60 -20.89
C LEU A 7 -4.23 33.57 -21.58
N VAL A 8 -4.59 34.69 -22.20
CA VAL A 8 -5.80 34.88 -22.99
C VAL A 8 -5.44 34.78 -24.46
N VAL A 9 -6.19 33.99 -25.22
CA VAL A 9 -6.07 33.84 -26.67
C VAL A 9 -7.43 34.16 -27.27
N ASP A 10 -7.59 35.35 -27.82
CA ASP A 10 -8.86 35.82 -28.39
C ASP A 10 -8.54 36.80 -29.52
N ASP A 11 -9.18 36.65 -30.68
CA ASP A 11 -8.92 37.48 -31.85
C ASP A 11 -9.45 38.90 -31.69
N GLU A 12 -10.43 39.09 -30.80
CA GLU A 12 -10.96 40.40 -30.45
C GLU A 12 -10.11 41.07 -29.36
N GLU A 13 -9.30 42.07 -29.75
CA GLU A 13 -8.47 42.83 -28.80
C GLU A 13 -9.24 43.40 -27.62
N ASN A 14 -10.50 43.82 -27.83
CA ASN A 14 -11.35 44.39 -26.80
C ASN A 14 -11.64 43.38 -25.68
N ILE A 15 -11.74 42.08 -26.02
CA ILE A 15 -12.00 41.02 -25.04
C ILE A 15 -10.76 40.75 -24.21
N GLY A 16 -9.58 40.68 -24.85
CA GLY A 16 -8.30 40.62 -24.16
C GLY A 16 -8.12 41.80 -23.18
N ARG A 17 -8.46 43.03 -23.60
CA ARG A 17 -8.41 44.23 -22.74
C ARG A 17 -9.40 44.15 -21.58
N SER A 18 -10.64 43.72 -21.83
CA SER A 18 -11.68 43.57 -20.80
C SER A 18 -11.28 42.55 -19.74
N LEU A 19 -10.83 41.36 -20.16
CA LEU A 19 -10.36 40.30 -19.28
C LEU A 19 -9.14 40.75 -18.47
N ARG A 20 -8.20 41.47 -19.10
CA ARG A 20 -7.06 42.07 -18.39
C ARG A 20 -7.53 43.02 -17.28
N MET A 21 -8.43 43.94 -17.57
CA MET A 21 -8.97 44.88 -16.57
C MET A 21 -9.70 44.18 -15.41
N ILE A 22 -10.44 43.11 -15.70
CA ILE A 22 -11.18 42.35 -14.68
C ILE A 22 -10.21 41.59 -13.78
N LEU A 23 -9.25 40.88 -14.36
CA LEU A 23 -8.40 39.91 -13.67
C LEU A 23 -7.19 40.55 -12.99
N GLU A 24 -6.60 41.61 -13.57
CA GLU A 24 -5.49 42.33 -12.92
C GLU A 24 -5.94 43.04 -11.63
N ARG A 25 -7.20 43.49 -11.55
CA ARG A 25 -7.78 44.05 -10.32
C ARG A 25 -7.84 43.05 -9.17
N GLU A 26 -7.96 41.76 -9.48
CA GLU A 26 -7.94 40.67 -8.49
C GLU A 26 -6.51 40.16 -8.23
N GLY A 27 -5.49 40.82 -8.79
CA GLY A 27 -4.08 40.51 -8.54
C GLY A 27 -3.51 39.38 -9.40
N TYR A 28 -4.09 39.11 -10.58
CA TYR A 28 -3.55 38.17 -11.56
C TYR A 28 -2.64 38.87 -12.58
N GLN A 29 -1.67 38.13 -13.13
CA GLN A 29 -0.84 38.57 -14.27
C GLN A 29 -1.46 38.06 -15.56
N VAL A 30 -1.86 38.97 -16.46
CA VAL A 30 -2.62 38.60 -17.66
C VAL A 30 -1.89 38.97 -18.94
N ASN A 31 -1.50 37.96 -19.69
CA ASN A 31 -1.02 38.12 -21.06
C ASN A 31 -2.17 37.83 -22.03
N ALA A 32 -2.25 38.59 -23.12
CA ALA A 32 -3.25 38.38 -24.16
C ALA A 32 -2.57 38.35 -25.53
N VAL A 33 -2.94 37.37 -26.34
CA VAL A 33 -2.49 37.19 -27.72
C VAL A 33 -3.70 36.97 -28.62
N THR A 34 -3.58 37.28 -29.92
CA THR A 34 -4.72 37.38 -30.84
C THR A 34 -4.80 36.26 -31.88
N SER A 35 -3.90 35.27 -31.82
CA SER A 35 -3.87 34.16 -32.77
C SER A 35 -3.24 32.91 -32.18
N ALA A 36 -3.52 31.76 -32.80
CA ALA A 36 -2.92 30.49 -32.44
C ALA A 36 -1.40 30.46 -32.72
N ALA A 37 -0.95 31.17 -33.75
CA ALA A 37 0.47 31.37 -34.04
C ALA A 37 1.17 32.17 -32.93
N ALA A 38 0.54 33.26 -32.45
CA ALA A 38 1.07 34.05 -31.35
C ALA A 38 1.08 33.27 -30.03
N PHE A 39 0.06 32.44 -29.78
CA PHE A 39 0.05 31.51 -28.65
C PHE A 39 1.23 30.52 -28.72
N ARG A 40 1.45 29.89 -29.88
CA ARG A 40 2.55 28.91 -30.05
C ARG A 40 3.94 29.55 -29.94
N ALA A 41 4.08 30.81 -30.33
CA ALA A 41 5.30 31.59 -30.18
C ALA A 41 5.48 32.18 -28.77
N PHE A 42 4.49 32.05 -27.89
CA PHE A 42 4.53 32.67 -26.56
C PHE A 42 5.57 31.96 -25.67
N PRO A 43 6.61 32.68 -25.20
CA PRO A 43 7.63 32.07 -24.36
C PRO A 43 7.03 31.63 -23.03
N ASP A 44 7.48 30.48 -22.53
CA ASP A 44 7.04 29.95 -21.23
C ASP A 44 5.51 29.71 -21.12
N TYR A 45 4.78 29.45 -22.21
CA TYR A 45 3.34 29.13 -22.14
C TYR A 45 3.07 27.94 -21.20
N ALA A 46 3.98 26.97 -21.11
CA ALA A 46 3.91 25.83 -20.19
C ALA A 46 3.95 26.22 -18.70
N ARG A 47 4.30 27.46 -18.37
CA ARG A 47 4.35 27.99 -17.00
C ARG A 47 3.10 28.79 -16.62
N MET A 48 2.13 28.94 -17.52
CA MET A 48 0.86 29.59 -17.21
C MET A 48 0.07 28.76 -16.18
N ASP A 49 -0.69 29.44 -15.33
CA ASP A 49 -1.54 28.82 -14.32
C ASP A 49 -2.98 28.57 -14.83
N LEU A 50 -3.39 29.26 -15.91
CA LEU A 50 -4.71 29.13 -16.55
C LEU A 50 -4.64 29.66 -18.00
N PHE A 51 -5.38 29.00 -18.90
CA PHE A 51 -5.62 29.50 -20.26
C PHE A 51 -7.09 29.89 -20.45
N LEU A 52 -7.33 31.03 -21.10
CA LEU A 52 -8.63 31.43 -21.62
C LEU A 52 -8.52 31.43 -23.15
N LEU A 53 -9.20 30.51 -23.83
CA LEU A 53 -9.07 30.31 -25.28
C LEU A 53 -10.40 30.58 -25.99
N ASP A 54 -10.42 31.46 -26.98
CA ASP A 54 -11.54 31.55 -27.91
C ASP A 54 -11.61 30.29 -28.77
N VAL A 55 -12.82 29.77 -28.97
CA VAL A 55 -13.12 28.65 -29.88
C VAL A 55 -12.73 29.00 -31.31
N ARG A 56 -12.95 30.25 -31.75
CA ARG A 56 -12.63 30.68 -33.12
C ARG A 56 -11.45 31.64 -33.09
N LEU A 57 -10.35 31.26 -33.74
CA LEU A 57 -9.22 32.13 -33.97
C LEU A 57 -9.01 32.31 -35.48
N PRO A 58 -8.33 33.38 -35.92
CA PRO A 58 -8.15 33.67 -37.35
C PRO A 58 -7.37 32.59 -38.11
N ASP A 59 -6.55 31.81 -37.41
CA ASP A 59 -5.57 30.88 -37.99
C ASP A 59 -5.70 29.42 -37.51
N ALA A 60 -6.54 29.15 -36.50
CA ALA A 60 -6.85 27.79 -36.03
C ALA A 60 -8.13 27.74 -35.20
N SER A 61 -8.56 26.54 -34.80
CA SER A 61 -9.58 26.36 -33.76
C SER A 61 -8.97 26.37 -32.36
N GLY A 62 -9.63 27.03 -31.41
CA GLY A 62 -9.28 26.97 -29.99
C GLY A 62 -9.34 25.56 -29.40
N ILE A 63 -10.22 24.71 -29.94
CA ILE A 63 -10.33 23.31 -29.52
C ILE A 63 -9.07 22.52 -29.92
N ASP A 64 -8.46 22.84 -31.07
CA ASP A 64 -7.21 22.19 -31.49
C ASP A 64 -6.03 22.62 -30.61
N LEU A 65 -6.01 23.88 -30.17
CA LEU A 65 -5.05 24.36 -29.17
C LEU A 65 -5.22 23.65 -27.83
N LEU A 66 -6.45 23.44 -27.37
CA LEU A 66 -6.76 22.65 -26.17
C LEU A 66 -6.23 21.21 -26.31
N ARG A 67 -6.49 20.55 -27.44
CA ARG A 67 -5.97 19.20 -27.71
C ARG A 67 -4.44 19.17 -27.71
N ALA A 68 -3.79 20.18 -28.29
CA ALA A 68 -2.34 20.30 -28.28
C ALA A 68 -1.77 20.50 -26.87
N LEU A 69 -2.42 21.33 -26.04
CA LEU A 69 -2.07 21.50 -24.62
C LEU A 69 -2.16 20.19 -23.83
N GLN A 70 -3.19 19.39 -24.09
CA GLN A 70 -3.36 18.08 -23.47
C GLN A 70 -2.31 17.07 -23.94
N ALA A 71 -2.02 17.03 -25.24
CA ALA A 71 -1.00 16.15 -25.81
C ALA A 71 0.41 16.50 -25.28
N ALA A 72 0.66 17.77 -24.96
CA ALA A 72 1.89 18.23 -24.33
C ALA A 72 1.91 18.08 -22.79
N GLU A 73 0.89 17.42 -22.22
CA GLU A 73 0.71 17.18 -20.77
C GLU A 73 0.72 18.46 -19.91
N VAL A 74 0.31 19.60 -20.48
CA VAL A 74 0.22 20.86 -19.75
C VAL A 74 -0.88 20.76 -18.70
N GLN A 75 -0.51 20.91 -17.43
CA GLN A 75 -1.38 20.67 -16.29
C GLN A 75 -2.36 21.81 -15.99
N ALA A 76 -2.12 23.00 -16.56
CA ALA A 76 -2.94 24.17 -16.29
C ALA A 76 -4.34 23.99 -16.88
N PRO A 77 -5.41 24.33 -16.13
CA PRO A 77 -6.77 24.30 -16.64
C PRO A 77 -6.94 25.24 -17.84
N VAL A 78 -7.92 24.91 -18.69
CA VAL A 78 -8.28 25.69 -19.87
C VAL A 78 -9.77 26.01 -19.79
N ILE A 79 -10.13 27.28 -19.93
CA ILE A 79 -11.53 27.72 -20.07
C ILE A 79 -11.72 28.18 -21.51
N MET A 80 -12.75 27.66 -22.16
CA MET A 80 -13.09 28.06 -23.53
C MET A 80 -14.01 29.28 -23.50
N ILE A 81 -13.85 30.16 -24.47
CA ILE A 81 -14.66 31.37 -24.69
C ILE A 81 -15.30 31.26 -26.08
N SER A 82 -16.56 31.64 -26.24
CA SER A 82 -17.20 31.70 -27.57
C SER A 82 -18.22 32.81 -27.67
N GLY A 83 -18.32 33.45 -28.84
CA GLY A 83 -19.34 34.47 -29.13
C GLY A 83 -20.65 33.94 -29.69
N HIS A 84 -20.72 32.67 -30.10
CA HIS A 84 -21.96 32.00 -30.50
C HIS A 84 -21.95 30.62 -29.85
N ALA A 85 -22.43 30.52 -28.61
CA ALA A 85 -22.44 29.26 -27.91
C ALA A 85 -23.58 28.39 -28.44
N THR A 86 -23.27 27.31 -29.15
CA THR A 86 -24.20 26.19 -29.25
C THR A 86 -23.93 25.22 -28.11
N ILE A 87 -24.97 24.52 -27.63
CA ILE A 87 -24.81 23.45 -26.64
C ILE A 87 -23.83 22.38 -27.15
N ALA A 88 -23.79 22.15 -28.47
CA ALA A 88 -22.88 21.20 -29.09
C ALA A 88 -21.40 21.58 -28.89
N ASP A 89 -21.04 22.86 -29.09
CA ASP A 89 -19.66 23.34 -28.94
C ASP A 89 -19.19 23.26 -27.48
N ALA A 90 -20.07 23.60 -26.52
CA ALA A 90 -19.75 23.50 -25.10
C ALA A 90 -19.51 22.03 -24.69
N VAL A 91 -20.36 21.11 -25.18
CA VAL A 91 -20.20 19.67 -24.93
C VAL A 91 -18.91 19.13 -25.56
N GLU A 92 -18.56 19.57 -26.79
CA GLU A 92 -17.30 19.18 -27.42
C GLU A 92 -16.09 19.70 -26.64
N ALA A 93 -16.10 20.96 -26.22
CA ALA A 93 -15.04 21.56 -25.41
C ALA A 93 -14.82 20.79 -24.10
N THR A 94 -15.88 20.44 -23.37
CA THR A 94 -15.76 19.65 -22.14
C THR A 94 -15.24 18.23 -22.42
N ARG A 95 -15.67 17.60 -23.53
CA ARG A 95 -15.14 16.28 -23.94
C ARG A 95 -13.67 16.33 -24.35
N ALA A 96 -13.26 17.43 -24.99
CA ALA A 96 -11.87 17.74 -25.27
C ALA A 96 -11.11 18.18 -24.02
N GLY A 97 -11.73 18.17 -22.84
CA GLY A 97 -11.14 18.38 -21.51
C GLY A 97 -10.87 19.83 -21.13
N ALA A 98 -11.67 20.76 -21.63
CA ALA A 98 -11.80 22.09 -21.04
C ALA A 98 -12.39 21.98 -19.62
N PHE A 99 -11.98 22.88 -18.73
CA PHE A 99 -12.48 22.98 -17.37
C PHE A 99 -13.89 23.57 -17.30
N ASP A 100 -14.10 24.69 -18.01
CA ASP A 100 -15.38 25.39 -18.08
C ASP A 100 -15.48 26.09 -19.45
N PHE A 101 -16.67 26.60 -19.75
CA PHE A 101 -16.99 27.29 -20.98
C PHE A 101 -17.72 28.61 -20.66
N LEU A 102 -17.31 29.70 -21.33
CA LEU A 102 -17.84 31.05 -21.15
C LEU A 102 -18.39 31.59 -22.47
N GLU A 103 -19.64 32.06 -22.43
CA GLU A 103 -20.28 32.72 -23.58
C GLU A 103 -20.05 34.24 -23.53
N LYS A 104 -19.65 34.84 -24.66
CA LYS A 104 -19.58 36.30 -24.83
C LYS A 104 -21.02 36.83 -24.96
N PRO A 105 -21.40 37.96 -24.31
CA PRO A 105 -20.54 38.91 -23.61
C PRO A 105 -20.12 38.45 -22.20
N LEU A 106 -18.84 38.64 -21.89
CA LEU A 106 -18.24 38.16 -20.64
C LEU A 106 -18.62 39.06 -19.46
N GLY A 107 -19.49 38.55 -18.58
CA GLY A 107 -19.83 39.20 -17.31
C GLY A 107 -18.70 39.06 -16.28
N ARG A 108 -18.34 40.15 -15.60
CA ARG A 108 -17.27 40.19 -14.58
C ARG A 108 -17.38 39.05 -13.57
N ASP A 109 -18.53 38.91 -12.91
CA ASP A 109 -18.68 37.95 -11.81
C ASP A 109 -18.56 36.50 -12.30
N ARG A 110 -19.08 36.20 -13.50
CA ARG A 110 -18.97 34.86 -14.10
C ARG A 110 -17.52 34.50 -14.41
N VAL A 111 -16.76 35.44 -14.99
CA VAL A 111 -15.32 35.27 -15.27
C VAL A 111 -14.55 35.00 -13.98
N LEU A 112 -14.79 35.81 -12.94
CA LEU A 112 -14.09 35.67 -11.65
C LEU A 112 -14.38 34.32 -10.98
N VAL A 113 -15.63 33.87 -10.98
CA VAL A 113 -16.02 32.56 -10.42
C VAL A 113 -15.35 31.42 -11.19
N ALA A 114 -15.41 31.46 -12.53
CA ALA A 114 -14.83 30.40 -13.37
C ALA A 114 -13.30 30.32 -13.20
N VAL A 115 -12.61 31.46 -13.22
CA VAL A 115 -11.15 31.56 -13.04
C VAL A 115 -10.73 31.07 -11.65
N LYS A 116 -11.44 31.49 -10.60
CA LYS A 116 -11.16 31.06 -9.22
C LYS A 116 -11.29 29.54 -9.07
N ASN A 117 -12.40 28.97 -9.54
CA ASN A 117 -12.64 27.53 -9.45
C ASN A 117 -11.60 26.73 -10.25
N ALA A 118 -11.23 27.21 -11.43
CA ALA A 118 -10.21 26.58 -12.27
C ALA A 118 -8.84 26.56 -11.57
N LEU A 119 -8.40 27.70 -11.05
CA LEU A 119 -7.12 27.84 -10.34
C LEU A 119 -7.08 27.00 -9.06
N GLU A 120 -8.19 26.92 -8.32
CA GLU A 120 -8.30 26.07 -7.12
C GLU A 120 -8.18 24.58 -7.46
N GLN A 121 -8.87 24.12 -8.51
CA GLN A 121 -8.72 22.74 -8.99
C GLN A 121 -7.28 22.44 -9.44
N GLY A 122 -6.65 23.37 -10.16
CA GLY A 122 -5.25 23.26 -10.56
C GLY A 122 -4.31 23.13 -9.35
N LYS A 123 -4.54 23.94 -8.31
CA LYS A 123 -3.81 23.85 -7.04
C LYS A 123 -4.01 22.49 -6.37
N LEU A 124 -5.25 22.02 -6.24
CA LEU A 124 -5.55 20.71 -5.63
C LEU A 124 -4.92 19.55 -6.40
N ARG A 125 -4.92 19.59 -7.73
CA ARG A 125 -4.23 18.59 -8.58
C ARG A 125 -2.72 18.63 -8.36
N GLN A 126 -2.12 19.82 -8.31
CA GLN A 126 -0.70 19.97 -8.07
C GLN A 126 -0.30 19.51 -6.66
N GLU A 127 -1.10 19.81 -5.64
CA GLU A 127 -0.92 19.32 -4.28
C GLU A 127 -1.08 17.81 -4.21
N ASN A 128 -2.08 17.22 -4.88
CA ASN A 128 -2.24 15.77 -4.96
C ASN A 128 -1.03 15.10 -5.63
N LYS A 129 -0.52 15.67 -6.73
CA LYS A 129 0.69 15.19 -7.40
C LYS A 129 1.92 15.32 -6.51
N LYS A 130 2.12 16.48 -5.87
CA LYS A 130 3.23 16.68 -4.92
C LYS A 130 3.14 15.73 -3.73
N LEU A 131 1.95 15.49 -3.19
CA LEU A 131 1.73 14.53 -2.10
C LEU A 131 2.05 13.11 -2.58
N LYS A 132 1.62 12.71 -3.78
CA LYS A 132 2.00 11.43 -4.40
C LYS A 132 3.51 11.31 -4.61
N GLU A 133 4.19 12.38 -5.00
CA GLU A 133 5.64 12.42 -5.17
C GLU A 133 6.39 12.41 -3.82
N THR A 134 5.86 13.09 -2.80
CA THR A 134 6.44 13.18 -1.44
C THR A 134 6.28 11.86 -0.67
N VAL A 135 5.22 11.10 -0.95
CA VAL A 135 5.01 9.75 -0.40
C VAL A 135 5.99 8.73 -1.00
N GLY A 136 6.76 9.10 -2.03
CA GLY A 136 7.70 8.22 -2.73
C GLY A 136 6.99 7.18 -3.61
N PRO A 137 7.72 6.46 -4.49
CA PRO A 137 7.16 5.29 -5.13
C PRO A 137 6.72 4.32 -4.02
N GLY A 138 5.45 3.92 -4.04
CA GLY A 138 4.91 2.95 -3.10
C GLY A 138 5.77 1.68 -3.04
N PRO A 139 5.63 0.87 -1.97
CA PRO A 139 6.48 -0.29 -1.77
C PRO A 139 6.48 -1.21 -2.99
N LYS A 140 7.68 -1.55 -3.48
CA LYS A 140 7.88 -2.30 -4.72
C LYS A 140 7.80 -3.81 -4.44
N MET A 141 7.16 -4.56 -5.35
CA MET A 141 7.25 -6.02 -5.35
C MET A 141 8.64 -6.44 -5.85
N ILE A 142 9.37 -7.17 -5.01
CA ILE A 142 10.74 -7.61 -5.29
C ILE A 142 10.78 -9.13 -5.20
N GLY A 143 11.29 -9.73 -6.26
CA GLY A 143 11.54 -11.15 -6.36
C GLY A 143 11.46 -11.63 -7.80
N SER A 144 12.29 -12.61 -8.11
CA SER A 144 12.34 -13.34 -9.39
C SER A 144 12.38 -14.84 -9.16
N SER A 145 12.09 -15.30 -7.94
CA SER A 145 11.95 -16.73 -7.67
C SER A 145 10.75 -17.31 -8.45
N PRO A 146 10.86 -18.52 -9.00
CA PRO A 146 9.76 -19.15 -9.74
C PRO A 146 8.48 -19.31 -8.91
N ALA A 147 8.59 -19.41 -7.57
CA ALA A 147 7.44 -19.47 -6.68
C ALA A 147 6.72 -18.12 -6.59
N PHE A 148 7.46 -17.02 -6.51
CA PHE A 148 6.88 -15.68 -6.45
C PHE A 148 6.33 -15.23 -7.81
N GLU A 149 7.04 -15.50 -8.90
CA GLU A 149 6.58 -15.18 -10.27
C GLU A 149 5.24 -15.87 -10.58
N ARG A 150 5.10 -17.15 -10.22
CA ARG A 150 3.81 -17.86 -10.36
C ARG A 150 2.69 -17.20 -9.56
N ALA A 151 2.95 -16.76 -8.33
CA ALA A 151 1.96 -16.06 -7.52
C ALA A 151 1.54 -14.72 -8.14
N VAL A 152 2.50 -13.96 -8.70
CA VAL A 152 2.25 -12.70 -9.40
C VAL A 152 1.48 -12.93 -10.71
N GLU A 153 1.81 -13.97 -11.47
CA GLU A 153 1.11 -14.34 -12.70
C GLU A 153 -0.35 -14.70 -12.41
N GLN A 154 -0.59 -15.56 -11.42
CA GLN A 154 -1.94 -15.91 -10.97
C GLN A 154 -2.73 -14.69 -10.49
N ALA A 155 -2.10 -13.80 -9.72
CA ALA A 155 -2.73 -12.55 -9.29
C ALA A 155 -3.08 -11.66 -10.50
N THR A 156 -2.21 -11.60 -11.50
CA THR A 156 -2.44 -10.82 -12.73
C THR A 156 -3.59 -11.40 -13.55
N MET A 157 -3.70 -12.72 -13.64
CA MET A 157 -4.85 -13.38 -14.28
C MET A 157 -6.15 -13.08 -13.53
N ALA A 158 -6.13 -13.20 -12.20
CA ALA A 158 -7.29 -12.91 -11.35
C ALA A 158 -7.70 -11.42 -11.43
N ALA A 159 -6.75 -10.50 -11.65
CA ALA A 159 -7.02 -9.07 -11.73
C ALA A 159 -7.96 -8.69 -12.90
N ARG A 160 -7.98 -9.48 -13.99
CA ARG A 160 -8.76 -9.21 -15.21
C ARG A 160 -10.28 -9.29 -15.05
N SER A 161 -10.78 -9.85 -13.96
CA SER A 161 -12.21 -9.95 -13.66
C SER A 161 -12.58 -9.22 -12.37
N ASP A 162 -13.87 -9.17 -12.07
CA ASP A 162 -14.44 -8.71 -10.80
C ASP A 162 -14.44 -9.81 -9.71
N ALA A 163 -13.87 -10.98 -10.01
CA ALA A 163 -13.83 -12.09 -9.08
C ALA A 163 -13.10 -11.71 -7.78
N ARG A 164 -13.64 -12.24 -6.67
CA ARG A 164 -13.07 -12.08 -5.34
C ARG A 164 -11.86 -12.98 -5.18
N VAL A 165 -10.82 -12.43 -4.57
CA VAL A 165 -9.54 -13.12 -4.41
C VAL A 165 -9.28 -13.30 -2.93
N LEU A 166 -8.88 -14.50 -2.53
CA LEU A 166 -8.41 -14.81 -1.19
C LEU A 166 -6.90 -15.06 -1.23
N LEU A 167 -6.12 -14.16 -0.64
CA LEU A 167 -4.68 -14.29 -0.49
C LEU A 167 -4.35 -15.05 0.79
N VAL A 168 -3.74 -16.22 0.65
CA VAL A 168 -3.35 -17.08 1.77
C VAL A 168 -1.83 -17.10 1.89
N GLY A 169 -1.31 -16.80 3.07
CA GLY A 169 0.13 -16.87 3.32
C GLY A 169 0.49 -16.31 4.67
N GLU A 170 1.69 -16.63 5.14
CA GLU A 170 2.17 -16.22 6.45
C GLU A 170 2.20 -14.69 6.62
N SER A 171 2.35 -14.23 7.86
CA SER A 171 2.49 -12.80 8.12
C SER A 171 3.80 -12.29 7.49
N GLY A 172 3.74 -11.12 6.86
CA GLY A 172 4.92 -10.49 6.26
C GLY A 172 5.37 -11.06 4.90
N THR A 173 4.59 -11.92 4.24
CA THR A 173 4.94 -12.46 2.90
C THR A 173 4.72 -11.48 1.74
N GLY A 174 3.94 -10.41 1.97
CA GLY A 174 3.60 -9.41 0.95
C GLY A 174 2.17 -9.49 0.42
N LYS A 175 1.23 -10.09 1.17
CA LYS A 175 -0.20 -10.18 0.77
C LYS A 175 -0.79 -8.82 0.39
N GLU A 176 -0.51 -7.77 1.17
CA GLU A 176 -0.99 -6.41 0.87
C GLU A 176 -0.45 -5.85 -0.45
N LEU A 177 0.82 -6.13 -0.79
CA LEU A 177 1.42 -5.72 -2.07
C LEU A 177 0.76 -6.43 -3.24
N LEU A 178 0.50 -7.74 -3.09
CA LEU A 178 -0.16 -8.51 -4.13
C LEU A 178 -1.63 -8.10 -4.30
N ALA A 179 -2.32 -7.73 -3.22
CA ALA A 179 -3.67 -7.15 -3.28
C ALA A 179 -3.68 -5.80 -4.00
N ALA A 180 -2.69 -4.94 -3.72
CA ALA A 180 -2.52 -3.69 -4.46
C ALA A 180 -2.25 -3.96 -5.94
N HIS A 181 -1.40 -4.93 -6.28
CA HIS A 181 -1.14 -5.34 -7.66
C HIS A 181 -2.42 -5.77 -8.38
N ILE A 182 -3.26 -6.57 -7.72
CA ILE A 182 -4.57 -6.98 -8.26
C ILE A 182 -5.46 -5.78 -8.55
N HIS A 183 -5.55 -4.81 -7.63
CA HIS A 183 -6.34 -3.61 -7.83
C HIS A 183 -5.85 -2.80 -9.06
N HIS A 184 -4.55 -2.49 -9.13
CA HIS A 184 -3.98 -1.67 -10.21
C HIS A 184 -4.14 -2.32 -11.60
N ASN A 185 -4.18 -3.65 -11.68
CA ASN A 185 -4.34 -4.39 -12.94
C ASN A 185 -5.79 -4.82 -13.21
N SER A 186 -6.77 -4.18 -12.56
CA SER A 186 -8.19 -4.53 -12.69
C SER A 186 -9.04 -3.42 -13.30
N PRO A 187 -10.28 -3.74 -13.73
CA PRO A 187 -11.26 -2.72 -14.14
C PRO A 187 -11.60 -1.69 -13.05
N PHE A 188 -11.27 -1.97 -11.78
CA PHE A 188 -11.54 -1.12 -10.63
C PHE A 188 -10.38 -0.18 -10.27
N SER A 189 -9.31 -0.14 -11.08
CA SER A 189 -8.08 0.63 -10.80
C SER A 189 -8.27 2.15 -10.74
N ASN A 190 -9.35 2.66 -11.35
CA ASN A 190 -9.73 4.08 -11.27
C ASN A 190 -10.42 4.45 -9.95
N GLY A 191 -10.94 3.45 -9.22
CA GLY A 191 -11.58 3.63 -7.93
C GLY A 191 -10.58 3.63 -6.76
N GLN A 192 -11.07 3.81 -5.54
CA GLN A 192 -10.20 3.79 -4.35
C GLN A 192 -9.76 2.37 -3.99
N PHE A 193 -8.49 2.21 -3.60
CA PHE A 193 -8.00 1.01 -2.91
C PHE A 193 -8.06 1.22 -1.39
N VAL A 194 -9.14 0.78 -0.78
CA VAL A 194 -9.40 0.97 0.66
C VAL A 194 -8.92 -0.26 1.43
N LYS A 195 -8.08 -0.06 2.44
CA LYS A 195 -7.51 -1.13 3.26
C LYS A 195 -8.17 -1.17 4.65
N VAL A 196 -8.42 -2.38 5.13
CA VAL A 196 -8.92 -2.63 6.49
C VAL A 196 -8.16 -3.81 7.07
N ASN A 197 -7.50 -3.61 8.20
CA ASN A 197 -6.90 -4.70 8.96
C ASN A 197 -7.89 -5.11 10.05
N CYS A 198 -8.46 -6.31 9.91
CA CYS A 198 -9.50 -6.81 10.80
C CYS A 198 -8.97 -7.14 12.20
N ALA A 199 -7.69 -7.47 12.32
CA ALA A 199 -7.03 -7.77 13.60
C ALA A 199 -6.65 -6.51 14.40
N ALA A 200 -6.46 -5.37 13.73
CA ALA A 200 -6.02 -4.12 14.37
C ALA A 200 -7.18 -3.31 14.99
N ILE A 201 -8.42 -3.63 14.63
CA ILE A 201 -9.60 -2.88 15.08
C ILE A 201 -10.31 -3.69 16.16
N PRO A 202 -10.64 -3.10 17.32
CA PRO A 202 -11.43 -3.79 18.35
C PRO A 202 -12.72 -4.35 17.77
N GLY A 203 -13.13 -5.54 18.20
CA GLY A 203 -14.30 -6.22 17.65
C GLY A 203 -15.56 -5.34 17.66
N GLU A 204 -15.79 -4.59 18.74
CA GLU A 204 -16.95 -3.70 18.85
C GLU A 204 -16.98 -2.56 17.81
N LEU A 205 -15.81 -2.18 17.27
CA LEU A 205 -15.67 -1.05 16.34
C LEU A 205 -15.54 -1.47 14.87
N ILE A 206 -15.25 -2.74 14.57
CA ILE A 206 -15.05 -3.18 13.17
C ILE A 206 -16.33 -2.98 12.34
N GLU A 207 -17.51 -3.17 12.93
CA GLU A 207 -18.77 -2.99 12.20
C GLU A 207 -18.97 -1.53 11.81
N SER A 208 -18.70 -0.61 12.75
CA SER A 208 -18.73 0.82 12.50
C SER A 208 -17.66 1.24 11.48
N GLU A 209 -16.47 0.65 11.50
CA GLU A 209 -15.45 0.96 10.49
C GLU A 209 -15.86 0.42 9.11
N LEU A 210 -16.29 -0.84 8.99
CA LEU A 210 -16.67 -1.45 7.71
C LEU A 210 -17.92 -0.80 7.10
N PHE A 211 -18.98 -0.65 7.89
CA PHE A 211 -20.31 -0.26 7.43
C PHE A 211 -20.70 1.17 7.79
N GLY A 212 -19.90 1.88 8.58
CA GLY A 212 -20.25 3.22 9.03
C GLY A 212 -21.32 3.20 10.12
N HIS A 213 -21.65 4.39 10.64
CA HIS A 213 -22.63 4.53 11.70
C HIS A 213 -23.43 5.83 11.56
N GLU A 214 -24.68 5.78 12.02
CA GLU A 214 -25.51 6.97 12.19
C GLU A 214 -25.23 7.66 13.53
N LYS A 215 -25.57 8.95 13.62
CA LYS A 215 -25.43 9.72 14.85
C LYS A 215 -26.28 9.10 15.97
N GLY A 216 -25.67 8.86 17.13
CA GLY A 216 -26.35 8.29 18.30
C GLY A 216 -26.51 6.77 18.30
N SER A 217 -25.91 6.06 17.33
CA SER A 217 -26.01 4.60 17.23
C SER A 217 -25.31 3.82 18.36
N PHE A 218 -24.32 4.42 19.03
CA PHE A 218 -23.66 3.88 20.22
C PHE A 218 -23.04 5.00 21.06
N THR A 219 -22.58 4.68 22.27
CA THR A 219 -21.91 5.65 23.16
C THR A 219 -20.62 6.18 22.52
N GLY A 220 -20.62 7.46 22.13
CA GLY A 220 -19.51 8.11 21.41
C GLY A 220 -19.79 8.44 19.94
N ALA A 221 -20.91 7.98 19.37
CA ALA A 221 -21.35 8.30 18.01
C ALA A 221 -21.90 9.74 17.89
N THR A 222 -21.02 10.74 18.00
CA THR A 222 -21.38 12.17 18.01
C THR A 222 -21.81 12.71 16.64
N SER A 223 -21.39 12.05 15.56
CA SER A 223 -21.71 12.40 14.17
C SER A 223 -21.90 11.15 13.33
N MET A 224 -22.46 11.30 12.15
CA MET A 224 -22.57 10.23 11.16
C MET A 224 -21.21 10.02 10.47
N ARG A 225 -20.82 8.76 10.26
CA ARG A 225 -19.54 8.40 9.61
C ARG A 225 -19.76 7.35 8.55
N ARG A 226 -19.21 7.61 7.35
CA ARG A 226 -19.22 6.66 6.22
C ARG A 226 -18.29 5.48 6.50
N GLY A 227 -18.74 4.27 6.15
CA GLY A 227 -17.96 3.05 6.29
C GLY A 227 -16.94 2.82 5.18
N LYS A 228 -16.05 1.85 5.37
CA LYS A 228 -15.03 1.46 4.39
C LYS A 228 -15.65 0.92 3.09
N PHE A 229 -16.80 0.26 3.15
CA PHE A 229 -17.53 -0.15 1.94
C PHE A 229 -18.01 1.05 1.12
N GLU A 230 -18.56 2.08 1.75
CA GLU A 230 -18.94 3.33 1.08
C GLU A 230 -17.72 4.07 0.49
N MET A 231 -16.59 4.06 1.20
CA MET A 231 -15.35 4.68 0.70
C MET A 231 -14.77 3.93 -0.49
N ALA A 232 -14.95 2.61 -0.55
CA ALA A 232 -14.44 1.74 -1.58
C ALA A 232 -15.36 1.60 -2.80
N ASP A 233 -16.48 2.33 -2.84
CA ASP A 233 -17.44 2.27 -3.94
C ASP A 233 -16.79 2.56 -5.29
N ASN A 234 -17.10 1.72 -6.29
CA ASN A 234 -16.46 1.64 -7.61
C ASN A 234 -14.94 1.36 -7.58
N GLY A 235 -14.42 0.88 -6.45
CA GLY A 235 -13.02 0.56 -6.23
C GLY A 235 -12.82 -0.85 -5.68
N THR A 236 -11.83 -0.99 -4.81
CA THR A 236 -11.45 -2.27 -4.21
C THR A 236 -11.30 -2.13 -2.70
N LEU A 237 -11.97 -3.00 -1.96
CA LEU A 237 -11.81 -3.15 -0.52
C LEU A 237 -10.87 -4.33 -0.23
N PHE A 238 -9.74 -4.04 0.40
CA PHE A 238 -8.80 -5.04 0.90
C PHE A 238 -9.07 -5.34 2.38
N LEU A 239 -9.47 -6.57 2.67
CA LEU A 239 -9.71 -7.08 4.01
C LEU A 239 -8.52 -7.94 4.46
N ASP A 240 -7.60 -7.35 5.21
CA ASP A 240 -6.46 -8.06 5.78
C ASP A 240 -6.86 -8.79 7.06
N GLU A 241 -6.27 -9.97 7.25
CA GLU A 241 -6.56 -10.91 8.34
C GLU A 241 -8.06 -11.17 8.54
N ILE A 242 -8.78 -11.53 7.46
CA ILE A 242 -10.23 -11.78 7.49
C ILE A 242 -10.64 -12.88 8.50
N GLY A 243 -9.72 -13.80 8.82
CA GLY A 243 -9.90 -14.82 9.85
C GLY A 243 -10.00 -14.28 11.28
N ASP A 244 -9.76 -12.99 11.51
CA ASP A 244 -9.94 -12.32 12.81
C ASP A 244 -11.31 -11.66 12.98
N LEU A 245 -12.19 -11.73 11.97
CA LEU A 245 -13.57 -11.27 12.12
C LEU A 245 -14.35 -12.15 13.10
N HIS A 246 -15.10 -11.54 13.99
CA HIS A 246 -16.06 -12.24 14.85
C HIS A 246 -17.37 -12.55 14.12
N SER A 247 -18.17 -13.46 14.67
CA SER A 247 -19.34 -14.06 14.01
C SER A 247 -20.37 -13.04 13.51
N ASN A 248 -20.65 -11.96 14.26
CA ASN A 248 -21.61 -10.93 13.82
C ASN A 248 -21.12 -10.18 12.59
N SER A 249 -19.85 -9.77 12.57
CA SER A 249 -19.22 -9.12 11.41
C SER A 249 -19.16 -10.05 10.20
N GLN A 250 -18.92 -11.34 10.41
CA GLN A 250 -18.96 -12.33 9.32
C GLN A 250 -20.34 -12.41 8.66
N ALA A 251 -21.42 -12.38 9.44
CA ALA A 251 -22.78 -12.43 8.92
C ALA A 251 -23.13 -11.16 8.11
N LYS A 252 -22.76 -9.97 8.60
CA LYS A 252 -22.97 -8.71 7.86
C LYS A 252 -22.13 -8.66 6.58
N LEU A 253 -20.86 -9.07 6.65
CA LEU A 253 -19.99 -9.13 5.48
C LEU A 253 -20.58 -10.06 4.41
N LEU A 254 -21.07 -11.24 4.80
CA LEU A 254 -21.73 -12.16 3.88
C LEU A 254 -22.89 -11.48 3.13
N ARG A 255 -23.75 -10.76 3.83
CA ARG A 255 -24.89 -10.04 3.24
C ARG A 255 -24.44 -9.04 2.18
N VAL A 256 -23.42 -8.22 2.48
CA VAL A 256 -22.89 -7.24 1.51
C VAL A 256 -22.28 -7.93 0.30
N LEU A 257 -21.58 -9.05 0.49
CA LEU A 257 -21.03 -9.85 -0.60
C LEU A 257 -22.11 -10.56 -1.43
N GLN A 258 -23.32 -10.75 -0.90
CA GLN A 258 -24.43 -11.37 -1.63
C GLN A 258 -25.25 -10.34 -2.38
N GLU A 259 -25.67 -9.28 -1.69
CA GLU A 259 -26.66 -8.31 -2.16
C GLU A 259 -26.03 -7.06 -2.78
N GLY A 260 -24.77 -6.74 -2.46
CA GLY A 260 -24.16 -5.44 -2.80
C GLY A 260 -24.72 -4.27 -1.99
N GLU A 261 -25.42 -4.58 -0.90
CA GLU A 261 -26.19 -3.63 -0.11
C GLU A 261 -25.96 -3.82 1.39
N PHE A 262 -26.05 -2.73 2.15
CA PHE A 262 -25.98 -2.76 3.61
C PHE A 262 -26.67 -1.57 4.27
N HIS A 263 -26.74 -1.61 5.60
CA HIS A 263 -27.16 -0.49 6.44
C HIS A 263 -26.02 -0.06 7.35
N ARG A 264 -25.93 1.24 7.62
CA ARG A 264 -25.04 1.75 8.67
C ARG A 264 -25.47 1.23 10.03
N VAL A 265 -24.54 1.17 10.98
CA VAL A 265 -24.87 0.83 12.37
C VAL A 265 -25.88 1.85 12.92
N GLY A 266 -27.02 1.35 13.40
CA GLY A 266 -28.12 2.17 13.92
C GLY A 266 -28.95 2.90 12.85
N GLY A 267 -28.73 2.63 11.56
CA GLY A 267 -29.50 3.19 10.45
C GLY A 267 -30.38 2.16 9.76
N GLU A 268 -31.45 2.64 9.12
CA GLU A 268 -32.36 1.81 8.30
C GLU A 268 -32.21 2.06 6.80
N GLN A 269 -31.44 3.09 6.41
CA GLN A 269 -31.22 3.42 5.01
C GLN A 269 -30.40 2.31 4.33
N THR A 270 -30.94 1.77 3.23
CA THR A 270 -30.22 0.86 2.33
C THR A 270 -29.18 1.61 1.50
N ILE A 271 -27.94 1.15 1.56
CA ILE A 271 -26.81 1.70 0.81
C ILE A 271 -26.34 0.64 -0.18
N ARG A 272 -26.40 0.96 -1.47
CA ARG A 272 -25.87 0.15 -2.58
C ARG A 272 -24.43 0.54 -2.88
N VAL A 273 -23.55 -0.44 -3.01
CA VAL A 273 -22.16 -0.23 -3.40
C VAL A 273 -21.70 -1.27 -4.43
N SER A 274 -20.86 -0.85 -5.36
CA SER A 274 -20.19 -1.74 -6.31
C SER A 274 -18.71 -1.83 -5.92
N VAL A 275 -18.35 -2.84 -5.13
CA VAL A 275 -17.00 -2.97 -4.56
C VAL A 275 -16.41 -4.34 -4.87
N ARG A 276 -15.22 -4.34 -5.47
CA ARG A 276 -14.42 -5.57 -5.54
C ARG A 276 -13.80 -5.85 -4.18
N VAL A 277 -13.95 -7.07 -3.67
CA VAL A 277 -13.35 -7.48 -2.40
C VAL A 277 -12.16 -8.40 -2.65
N VAL A 278 -11.01 -8.02 -2.07
CA VAL A 278 -9.80 -8.85 -1.97
C VAL A 278 -9.56 -9.11 -0.49
N SER A 279 -9.45 -10.38 -0.10
CA SER A 279 -9.26 -10.77 1.29
C SER A 279 -7.90 -11.40 1.49
N ALA A 280 -7.32 -11.27 2.68
CA ALA A 280 -6.07 -11.91 3.05
C ALA A 280 -6.18 -12.57 4.43
N THR A 281 -5.42 -13.65 4.63
CA THR A 281 -5.35 -14.36 5.91
C THR A 281 -4.02 -15.11 6.04
N ASN A 282 -3.49 -15.15 7.27
CA ASN A 282 -2.43 -16.08 7.66
C ASN A 282 -2.94 -17.38 8.32
N ARG A 283 -4.25 -17.48 8.57
CA ARG A 283 -4.91 -18.63 9.20
C ARG A 283 -5.48 -19.59 8.16
N ASP A 284 -5.59 -20.85 8.57
CA ASP A 284 -6.34 -21.87 7.85
C ASP A 284 -7.85 -21.68 8.08
N LEU A 285 -8.52 -21.03 7.12
CA LEU A 285 -9.96 -20.80 7.20
C LEU A 285 -10.77 -22.09 7.16
N GLN A 286 -10.31 -23.14 6.46
CA GLN A 286 -11.03 -24.42 6.40
C GLN A 286 -11.04 -25.10 7.77
N ALA A 287 -9.89 -25.10 8.47
CA ALA A 287 -9.81 -25.57 9.84
C ALA A 287 -10.68 -24.73 10.79
N MET A 288 -10.78 -23.41 10.57
CA MET A 288 -11.65 -22.54 11.36
C MET A 288 -13.14 -22.79 11.11
N VAL A 289 -13.53 -23.15 9.88
CA VAL A 289 -14.89 -23.58 9.55
C VAL A 289 -15.23 -24.87 10.29
N ALA A 290 -14.35 -25.87 10.25
CA ALA A 290 -14.53 -27.12 10.98
C ALA A 290 -14.66 -26.93 12.51
N GLN A 291 -14.05 -25.87 13.05
CA GLN A 291 -14.13 -25.48 14.47
C GLN A 291 -15.32 -24.55 14.79
N GLY A 292 -16.15 -24.18 13.82
CA GLY A 292 -17.26 -23.24 14.00
C GLY A 292 -16.84 -21.78 14.29
N LYS A 293 -15.57 -21.43 14.06
CA LYS A 293 -15.02 -20.07 14.27
C LYS A 293 -15.15 -19.18 13.05
N PHE A 294 -15.33 -19.77 11.87
CA PHE A 294 -15.55 -19.05 10.62
C PHE A 294 -16.75 -19.65 9.91
N ARG A 295 -17.64 -18.83 9.36
CA ARG A 295 -18.83 -19.34 8.68
C ARG A 295 -18.47 -19.97 7.34
N GLU A 296 -19.04 -21.15 7.09
CA GLU A 296 -18.85 -21.90 5.86
C GLU A 296 -19.34 -21.14 4.62
N ASP A 297 -20.52 -20.52 4.71
CA ASP A 297 -21.12 -19.72 3.64
C ASP A 297 -20.24 -18.52 3.23
N LEU A 298 -19.66 -17.83 4.21
CA LEU A 298 -18.72 -16.74 3.98
C LEU A 298 -17.43 -17.23 3.34
N TYR A 299 -16.89 -18.37 3.80
CA TYR A 299 -15.67 -18.96 3.24
C TYR A 299 -15.81 -19.17 1.72
N TYR A 300 -16.88 -19.81 1.27
CA TYR A 300 -17.11 -20.01 -0.16
C TYR A 300 -17.34 -18.71 -0.93
N ARG A 301 -17.86 -17.66 -0.27
CA ARG A 301 -18.13 -16.36 -0.90
C ARG A 301 -16.87 -15.50 -1.06
N VAL A 302 -15.87 -15.65 -0.19
CA VAL A 302 -14.58 -14.93 -0.26
C VAL A 302 -13.49 -15.72 -0.99
N SER A 303 -13.52 -17.06 -0.90
CA SER A 303 -12.51 -17.96 -1.48
C SER A 303 -12.83 -18.37 -2.93
N VAL A 304 -13.27 -17.43 -3.77
CA VAL A 304 -13.59 -17.71 -5.19
C VAL A 304 -12.30 -18.00 -5.98
N VAL A 305 -11.27 -17.16 -5.80
CA VAL A 305 -9.94 -17.38 -6.36
C VAL A 305 -8.91 -17.38 -5.21
N PRO A 306 -8.60 -18.55 -4.62
CA PRO A 306 -7.58 -18.65 -3.59
C PRO A 306 -6.18 -18.60 -4.21
N LEU A 307 -5.33 -17.69 -3.76
CA LEU A 307 -3.94 -17.53 -4.20
C LEU A 307 -2.98 -17.66 -3.02
N ARG A 308 -2.00 -18.54 -3.14
CA ARG A 308 -0.96 -18.74 -2.12
C ARG A 308 0.19 -17.76 -2.34
N VAL A 309 0.53 -17.00 -1.30
CA VAL A 309 1.73 -16.15 -1.29
C VAL A 309 2.87 -16.92 -0.61
N PRO A 310 3.97 -17.24 -1.32
CA PRO A 310 5.04 -18.07 -0.78
C PRO A 310 5.77 -17.39 0.38
N ALA A 311 6.17 -18.20 1.37
CA ALA A 311 7.03 -17.74 2.46
C ALA A 311 8.45 -17.44 1.95
N LEU A 312 9.19 -16.57 2.65
CA LEU A 312 10.52 -16.14 2.24
C LEU A 312 11.52 -17.32 2.14
N ARG A 313 11.41 -18.31 3.02
CA ARG A 313 12.18 -19.57 2.95
C ARG A 313 11.92 -20.41 1.69
N GLU A 314 10.81 -20.21 1.00
CA GLU A 314 10.49 -20.89 -0.26
C GLU A 314 11.04 -20.13 -1.49
N ARG A 315 11.66 -18.96 -1.25
CA ARG A 315 12.22 -18.07 -2.27
C ARG A 315 13.56 -17.46 -1.83
N PRO A 316 14.57 -18.27 -1.48
CA PRO A 316 15.85 -17.76 -0.96
C PRO A 316 16.55 -16.79 -1.92
N GLN A 317 16.38 -16.97 -3.24
CA GLN A 317 16.95 -16.07 -4.26
C GLN A 317 16.43 -14.62 -4.16
N ASP A 318 15.25 -14.43 -3.54
CA ASP A 318 14.64 -13.11 -3.38
C ASP A 318 15.16 -12.38 -2.12
N ILE A 319 15.87 -13.06 -1.21
CA ILE A 319 16.32 -12.48 0.07
C ILE A 319 17.34 -11.35 -0.17
N ALA A 320 18.38 -11.61 -0.96
CA ALA A 320 19.43 -10.62 -1.23
C ALA A 320 18.89 -9.34 -1.91
N PRO A 321 18.18 -9.41 -3.06
CA PRO A 321 17.67 -8.19 -3.70
C PRO A 321 16.65 -7.44 -2.83
N MET A 322 15.88 -8.15 -2.00
CA MET A 322 14.93 -7.53 -1.08
C MET A 322 15.64 -6.83 0.08
N ALA A 323 16.68 -7.45 0.64
CA ALA A 323 17.50 -6.84 1.69
C ALA A 323 18.23 -5.58 1.19
N GLU A 324 18.80 -5.63 -0.02
CA GLU A 324 19.45 -4.47 -0.65
C GLU A 324 18.47 -3.32 -0.86
N TYR A 325 17.26 -3.61 -1.33
CA TYR A 325 16.23 -2.58 -1.46
C TYR A 325 15.82 -1.97 -0.12
N PHE A 326 15.57 -2.78 0.91
CA PHE A 326 15.22 -2.24 2.22
C PHE A 326 16.33 -1.38 2.81
N LEU A 327 17.60 -1.75 2.56
CA LEU A 327 18.74 -0.95 2.99
C LEU A 327 18.80 0.40 2.27
N ASP A 328 18.65 0.40 0.94
CA ASP A 328 18.70 1.62 0.12
C ASP A 328 17.50 2.55 0.42
N GLU A 329 16.29 1.98 0.57
CA GLU A 329 15.08 2.69 0.98
C GLU A 329 15.29 3.36 2.36
N PHE A 330 15.79 2.59 3.33
CA PHE A 330 16.01 3.09 4.69
C PHE A 330 17.09 4.17 4.73
N CYS A 331 18.21 3.97 4.04
CA CYS A 331 19.30 4.96 4.00
C CYS A 331 18.83 6.26 3.35
N THR A 332 18.12 6.17 2.22
CA THR A 332 17.60 7.34 1.49
C THR A 332 16.60 8.12 2.34
N ARG A 333 15.63 7.43 2.96
CA ARG A 333 14.59 8.05 3.80
C ARG A 333 15.16 8.77 5.03
N ASN A 334 16.23 8.25 5.61
CA ASN A 334 16.83 8.79 6.84
C ASN A 334 18.07 9.66 6.57
N GLY A 335 18.42 9.94 5.31
CA GLY A 335 19.59 10.74 4.96
C GLY A 335 20.92 10.10 5.36
N PHE A 336 20.97 8.77 5.50
CA PHE A 336 22.22 8.07 5.77
C PHE A 336 23.05 7.98 4.49
N ARG A 337 24.38 7.97 4.63
CA ARG A 337 25.26 7.60 3.50
C ARG A 337 24.88 6.22 2.98
N LYS A 338 25.05 6.02 1.67
CA LYS A 338 24.79 4.73 1.04
C LYS A 338 25.63 3.63 1.68
N ARG A 339 24.98 2.54 2.08
CA ARG A 339 25.61 1.37 2.68
C ARG A 339 25.46 0.15 1.79
N ARG A 340 26.32 -0.84 1.98
CA ARG A 340 26.27 -2.13 1.28
C ARG A 340 26.50 -3.28 2.25
N PHE A 341 25.91 -4.43 1.98
CA PHE A 341 26.22 -5.65 2.72
C PHE A 341 27.59 -6.19 2.29
N HIS A 342 28.38 -6.66 3.25
CA HIS A 342 29.56 -7.46 2.98
C HIS A 342 29.13 -8.87 2.54
N PRO A 343 29.82 -9.52 1.59
CA PRO A 343 29.42 -10.84 1.07
C PRO A 343 29.24 -11.95 2.12
N GLU A 344 29.89 -11.82 3.29
CA GLU A 344 29.75 -12.76 4.40
C GLU A 344 28.35 -12.79 5.05
N VAL A 345 27.50 -11.78 4.78
CA VAL A 345 26.15 -11.69 5.34
C VAL A 345 25.22 -12.69 4.65
N TRP A 346 25.42 -12.93 3.34
CA TRP A 346 24.48 -13.69 2.52
C TRP A 346 24.28 -15.15 2.96
N PRO A 347 25.33 -15.93 3.28
CA PRO A 347 25.14 -17.29 3.77
C PRO A 347 24.30 -17.38 5.05
N LEU A 348 24.38 -16.36 5.92
CA LEU A 348 23.60 -16.30 7.16
C LEU A 348 22.15 -15.89 6.88
N PHE A 349 21.93 -14.94 5.97
CA PHE A 349 20.59 -14.53 5.56
C PHE A 349 19.85 -15.64 4.81
N GLU A 350 20.54 -16.35 3.91
CA GLU A 350 19.94 -17.42 3.10
C GLU A 350 19.66 -18.70 3.90
N SER A 351 20.43 -18.96 4.98
CA SER A 351 20.20 -20.13 5.84
C SER A 351 19.14 -19.92 6.91
N TYR A 352 18.77 -18.68 7.22
CA TYR A 352 17.75 -18.38 8.20
C TYR A 352 16.33 -18.59 7.62
N SER A 353 15.41 -19.09 8.45
CA SER A 353 14.07 -19.50 7.99
C SER A 353 13.07 -18.35 7.81
N TRP A 354 13.39 -17.17 8.35
CA TRP A 354 12.56 -15.95 8.28
C TRP A 354 11.08 -16.19 8.64
N PRO A 355 10.76 -16.60 9.90
CA PRO A 355 9.37 -16.83 10.33
C PRO A 355 8.47 -15.59 10.21
N GLY A 356 9.02 -14.37 10.30
CA GLY A 356 8.31 -13.11 10.04
C GLY A 356 8.45 -12.61 8.59
N ASN A 357 9.01 -13.44 7.71
CA ASN A 357 9.14 -13.21 6.27
C ASN A 357 9.79 -11.84 5.95
N ALA A 358 9.29 -11.13 4.93
CA ALA A 358 9.84 -9.85 4.49
C ALA A 358 9.75 -8.76 5.57
N ARG A 359 8.77 -8.84 6.49
CA ARG A 359 8.64 -7.88 7.60
C ARG A 359 9.78 -8.03 8.59
N GLU A 360 10.14 -9.26 8.94
CA GLU A 360 11.30 -9.54 9.80
C GLU A 360 12.61 -9.16 9.09
N LEU A 361 12.77 -9.54 7.82
CA LEU A 361 13.93 -9.15 7.02
C LEU A 361 14.13 -7.63 7.02
N ARG A 362 13.07 -6.87 6.74
CA ARG A 362 13.10 -5.41 6.78
C ARG A 362 13.57 -4.90 8.14
N ASN A 363 12.95 -5.36 9.23
CA ASN A 363 13.30 -4.91 10.58
C ASN A 363 14.76 -5.21 10.93
N VAL A 364 15.27 -6.37 10.53
CA VAL A 364 16.67 -6.76 10.73
C VAL A 364 17.61 -5.87 9.93
N VAL A 365 17.32 -5.64 8.65
CA VAL A 365 18.11 -4.76 7.78
C VAL A 365 18.15 -3.33 8.31
N GLU A 366 17.00 -2.78 8.71
CA GLU A 366 16.90 -1.43 9.30
C GLU A 366 17.72 -1.35 10.60
N ARG A 367 17.63 -2.36 11.47
CA ARG A 367 18.43 -2.44 12.70
C ARG A 367 19.93 -2.49 12.41
N MET A 368 20.35 -3.28 11.44
CA MET A 368 21.75 -3.35 11.01
C MET A 368 22.23 -2.01 10.45
N ALA A 369 21.41 -1.33 9.65
CA ALA A 369 21.74 0.00 9.12
C ALA A 369 21.93 1.05 10.22
N ILE A 370 21.17 0.97 11.31
CA ILE A 370 21.29 1.87 12.47
C ILE A 370 22.56 1.56 13.29
N LEU A 371 22.81 0.28 13.59
CA LEU A 371 23.84 -0.13 14.54
C LEU A 371 25.23 -0.30 13.93
N SER A 372 25.34 -0.47 12.62
CA SER A 372 26.64 -0.56 11.94
C SER A 372 27.32 0.81 11.86
N GLN A 373 28.65 0.82 11.94
CA GLN A 373 29.48 1.98 11.63
C GLN A 373 30.15 1.77 10.26
N GLY A 374 30.30 2.86 9.49
CA GLY A 374 30.90 2.81 8.15
C GLY A 374 29.93 2.45 7.03
N GLU A 375 30.50 2.21 5.84
CA GLU A 375 29.75 1.98 4.60
C GLU A 375 29.37 0.51 4.38
N GLN A 376 30.06 -0.42 5.07
CA GLN A 376 29.82 -1.85 4.94
C GLN A 376 29.13 -2.45 6.17
N ILE A 377 28.08 -3.21 5.92
CA ILE A 377 27.34 -3.97 6.93
C ILE A 377 27.88 -5.40 6.92
N THR A 378 28.53 -5.80 8.02
CA THR A 378 29.20 -7.09 8.20
C THR A 378 28.35 -8.08 8.99
N ALA A 379 28.74 -9.36 9.03
CA ALA A 379 28.07 -10.40 9.82
C ALA A 379 28.09 -10.11 11.33
N ALA A 380 29.01 -9.27 11.81
CA ALA A 380 29.05 -8.80 13.19
C ALA A 380 27.77 -8.04 13.58
N ALA A 381 27.15 -7.33 12.63
CA ALA A 381 25.93 -6.56 12.86
C ALA A 381 24.65 -7.42 12.89
N ILE A 382 24.72 -8.68 12.46
CA ILE A 382 23.56 -9.58 12.46
C ILE A 382 23.15 -9.85 13.92
N PRO A 383 21.88 -9.59 14.28
CA PRO A 383 21.34 -9.89 15.60
C PRO A 383 21.64 -11.31 16.07
N LEU A 384 21.97 -11.46 17.35
CA LEU A 384 22.41 -12.74 17.92
C LEU A 384 21.31 -13.81 17.84
N GLU A 385 20.04 -13.40 17.90
CA GLU A 385 18.87 -14.29 17.82
C GLU A 385 18.81 -15.06 16.49
N LEU A 386 19.23 -14.41 15.39
CA LEU A 386 19.31 -15.04 14.06
C LEU A 386 20.45 -16.06 13.98
N LYS A 387 21.54 -15.81 14.73
CA LYS A 387 22.69 -16.72 14.81
C LYS A 387 22.36 -17.97 15.62
N LEU A 388 21.62 -17.80 16.73
CA LEU A 388 21.25 -18.87 17.65
C LEU A 388 20.13 -19.78 17.14
N GLN A 389 19.23 -19.29 16.28
CA GLN A 389 18.15 -20.11 15.71
C GLN A 389 18.65 -21.24 14.79
N LYS A 390 19.90 -21.16 14.32
CA LYS A 390 20.56 -22.23 13.56
C LYS A 390 20.75 -23.50 14.40
N ASP A 391 20.88 -23.36 15.72
CA ASP A 391 21.05 -24.48 16.66
C ASP A 391 19.70 -24.99 17.22
N SER A 392 18.60 -24.25 17.06
CA SER A 392 17.28 -24.63 17.56
C SER A 392 16.44 -25.42 16.56
N GLY A 393 17.08 -26.15 15.62
CA GLY A 393 16.42 -26.98 14.60
C GLY A 393 15.54 -28.11 15.12
N ALA A 394 15.47 -28.31 16.44
CA ALA A 394 14.44 -29.12 17.07
C ALA A 394 13.55 -28.21 17.92
N ARG A 395 12.25 -28.12 17.59
CA ARG A 395 11.23 -27.76 18.57
C ARG A 395 11.20 -28.89 19.60
N SER A 396 12.13 -28.83 20.52
CA SER A 396 12.23 -29.79 21.58
C SER A 396 11.18 -29.41 22.62
N THR A 397 10.33 -30.36 23.00
CA THR A 397 9.35 -30.16 24.08
C THR A 397 10.07 -29.64 25.34
N VAL A 398 9.37 -29.01 26.30
CA VAL A 398 10.00 -28.59 27.59
C VAL A 398 10.79 -29.73 28.24
N GLN A 399 10.34 -30.97 28.00
CA GLN A 399 11.02 -32.19 28.39
C GLN A 399 12.36 -32.40 27.65
N GLU A 400 12.37 -32.28 26.33
CA GLU A 400 13.60 -32.41 25.54
C GLU A 400 14.59 -31.24 25.73
N ALA A 401 14.09 -30.02 26.00
CA ALA A 401 14.95 -28.89 26.38
C ALA A 401 15.63 -29.12 27.74
N ARG A 402 14.91 -29.72 28.69
CA ARG A 402 15.48 -30.17 29.96
C ARG A 402 16.48 -31.29 29.77
N GLU A 403 16.16 -32.29 28.95
CA GLU A 403 17.06 -33.42 28.67
C GLU A 403 18.32 -32.98 27.92
N SER A 404 18.22 -32.01 27.01
CA SER A 404 19.37 -31.43 26.29
C SER A 404 20.28 -30.61 27.23
N ALA A 405 19.70 -29.73 28.06
CA ALA A 405 20.46 -28.97 29.06
C ALA A 405 21.11 -29.91 30.09
N GLU A 406 20.39 -30.95 30.51
CA GLU A 406 20.91 -31.97 31.42
C GLU A 406 22.04 -32.78 30.76
N ARG A 407 21.89 -33.18 29.50
CA ARG A 407 22.91 -33.89 28.73
C ARG A 407 24.21 -33.09 28.65
N GLU A 408 24.12 -31.81 28.31
CA GLU A 408 25.28 -30.92 28.20
C GLU A 408 25.97 -30.74 29.56
N HIS A 409 25.20 -30.52 30.62
CA HIS A 409 25.75 -30.30 31.95
C HIS A 409 26.43 -31.55 32.53
N VAL A 410 25.82 -32.73 32.33
CA VAL A 410 26.41 -34.02 32.75
C VAL A 410 27.67 -34.34 31.93
N LEU A 411 27.66 -34.08 30.62
CA LEU A 411 28.82 -34.30 29.76
C LEU A 411 29.99 -33.41 30.15
N ARG A 412 29.75 -32.11 30.39
CA ARG A 412 30.79 -31.16 30.81
C ARG A 412 31.44 -31.57 32.14
N ALA A 413 30.62 -31.96 33.13
CA ALA A 413 31.13 -32.45 34.41
C ALA A 413 31.91 -33.78 34.29
N LEU A 414 31.56 -34.64 33.32
CA LEU A 414 32.33 -35.85 33.02
C LEU A 414 33.65 -35.53 32.34
N GLU A 415 33.68 -34.59 31.40
CA GLU A 415 34.90 -34.17 30.71
C GLU A 415 35.89 -33.48 31.65
N GLU A 416 35.43 -32.54 32.48
CA GLU A 416 36.23 -31.88 33.52
C GLU A 416 36.79 -32.87 34.54
N ALA A 417 36.04 -33.94 34.84
CA ALA A 417 36.47 -35.02 35.71
C ALA A 417 37.30 -36.11 35.01
N SER A 418 37.73 -35.91 33.75
CA SER A 418 38.44 -36.93 32.95
C SER A 418 37.72 -38.29 32.92
N TRP A 419 36.38 -38.25 32.84
CA TRP A 419 35.48 -39.40 32.90
C TRP A 419 35.53 -40.20 34.21
N ASN A 420 36.05 -39.63 35.30
CA ASN A 420 35.94 -40.22 36.64
C ASN A 420 34.54 -39.97 37.22
N VAL A 421 33.68 -40.97 37.12
CA VAL A 421 32.26 -40.89 37.52
C VAL A 421 32.08 -40.53 39.00
N SER A 422 32.98 -40.96 39.89
CA SER A 422 32.91 -40.62 41.32
C SER A 422 33.27 -39.16 41.63
N SER A 423 34.08 -38.53 40.77
CA SER A 423 34.44 -37.12 40.89
C SER A 423 33.37 -36.23 40.24
N ALA A 424 32.88 -36.62 39.06
CA ALA A 424 31.79 -35.95 38.38
C ALA A 424 30.49 -35.95 39.21
N ALA A 425 30.17 -37.07 39.88
CA ALA A 425 29.00 -37.17 40.77
C ALA A 425 29.08 -36.18 41.94
N ARG A 426 30.28 -36.00 42.53
CA ARG A 426 30.51 -35.02 43.59
C ARG A 426 30.39 -33.59 43.10
N ALA A 427 30.92 -33.28 41.92
CA ALA A 427 30.81 -31.95 41.31
C ALA A 427 29.35 -31.58 40.98
N LEU A 428 28.55 -32.57 40.54
CA LEU A 428 27.13 -32.43 40.23
C LEU A 428 26.21 -32.53 41.46
N GLY A 429 26.74 -32.80 42.66
CA GLY A 429 25.95 -32.94 43.88
C GLY A 429 24.98 -34.14 43.88
N ILE A 430 25.25 -35.19 43.10
CA ILE A 430 24.39 -36.38 42.99
C ILE A 430 25.12 -37.64 43.42
N GLU A 431 24.35 -38.65 43.81
CA GLU A 431 24.87 -39.95 44.22
C GLU A 431 25.41 -40.72 43.00
N ARG A 432 26.54 -41.43 43.18
CA ARG A 432 27.27 -42.09 42.08
C ARG A 432 26.36 -43.05 41.29
N THR A 433 25.52 -43.80 41.98
CA THR A 433 24.62 -44.78 41.36
C THR A 433 23.55 -44.09 40.50
N ASN A 434 23.11 -42.89 40.87
CA ASN A 434 22.22 -42.05 40.07
C ASN A 434 22.91 -41.47 38.82
N LEU A 435 24.16 -41.03 38.93
CA LEU A 435 24.91 -40.57 37.75
C LEU A 435 25.12 -41.70 36.73
N HIS A 436 25.39 -42.93 37.17
CA HIS A 436 25.47 -44.11 36.28
C HIS A 436 24.16 -44.41 35.54
N LYS A 437 23.00 -44.14 36.16
CA LYS A 437 21.69 -44.27 35.50
C LYS A 437 21.46 -43.14 34.50
N ARG A 438 21.84 -41.90 34.86
CA ARG A 438 21.75 -40.72 34.00
C ARG A 438 22.61 -40.84 32.74
N ILE A 439 23.87 -41.29 32.86
CA ILE A 439 24.78 -41.53 31.73
C ILE A 439 24.19 -42.52 30.72
N ARG A 440 23.56 -43.59 31.22
CA ARG A 440 22.88 -44.59 30.37
C ARG A 440 21.61 -44.04 29.73
N ALA A 441 20.76 -43.35 30.50
CA ALA A 441 19.54 -42.74 30.00
C ALA A 441 19.81 -41.67 28.91
N LEU A 442 20.89 -40.91 29.08
CA LEU A 442 21.32 -39.87 28.14
C LEU A 442 22.22 -40.40 27.03
N GLY A 443 22.55 -41.70 26.98
CA GLY A 443 23.39 -42.28 25.93
C GLY A 443 24.77 -41.60 25.78
N LEU A 444 25.42 -41.26 26.89
CA LEU A 444 26.74 -40.62 26.90
C LEU A 444 27.84 -41.68 26.88
N THR A 445 28.78 -41.58 25.94
CA THR A 445 29.92 -42.49 25.79
C THR A 445 31.22 -41.70 25.71
N ARG A 446 32.29 -42.24 26.29
CA ARG A 446 33.63 -41.66 26.18
C ARG A 446 34.07 -41.68 24.71
N GLY A 447 34.27 -40.49 24.12
CA GLY A 447 34.93 -40.36 22.83
C GLY A 447 36.31 -41.01 22.88
N LYS A 448 36.70 -41.71 21.81
CA LYS A 448 38.03 -42.32 21.70
C LYS A 448 39.13 -41.27 21.70
#